data_AF-A0AB40A2M9-F1
#
_entry.id   AF-A0AB40A2M9-F1
#
_cell.length_a   1.000
_cell.length_b   1.000
_cell.length_c   1.000
_cell.angle_alpha   90.00
_cell.angle_beta   90.00
_cell.angle_gamma   90.00
#
_symmetry.space_group_name_H-M   'P 1'
#
loop_
_entity.id
_entity.type
_entity.pdbx_description
1 polymer ?
#
loop_
_entity_poly.entity_id
_entity_poly.type
_entity_poly.pdbx_seq_one_letter_code
_entity_poly.pdbx_strand_id
1 'polypeptide(L)'
;MWTSLMISMLLLHCLVALPAPELKDLDSYSADTACQEVDKSVMIENQNDSTCVTYVYCYVVNDSTRALVKSCKSGQYFDSKLKVCSTTTPDGCE
;
A
#
# COMPACT_ATOMS: atom_id res chain seq x y z
N MET A 1 50.51 12.01 30.38
CA MET A 1 49.11 11.61 30.64
C MET A 1 48.11 12.42 29.79
N TRP A 2 48.36 12.65 28.49
CA TRP A 2 47.42 13.43 27.64
C TRP A 2 47.24 12.83 26.24
N THR A 3 47.97 11.79 25.85
CA THR A 3 47.76 11.12 24.56
C THR A 3 46.64 10.06 24.61
N SER A 4 46.17 9.68 25.81
CA SER A 4 45.15 8.64 25.97
C SER A 4 43.71 9.15 25.84
N LEU A 5 43.49 10.48 25.90
CA LEU A 5 42.15 11.07 25.87
C LEU A 5 41.60 11.29 24.45
N MET A 6 42.46 11.38 23.43
CA MET A 6 42.03 11.63 22.05
C MET A 6 41.63 10.36 21.28
N ILE A 7 42.15 9.19 21.67
CA ILE A 7 41.79 7.91 21.00
C ILE A 7 40.41 7.42 21.44
N SER A 8 39.97 7.80 22.65
CA SER A 8 38.66 7.40 23.19
C SER A 8 37.48 8.04 22.45
N MET A 9 37.66 9.23 21.86
CA MET A 9 36.60 9.92 21.12
C MET A 9 36.44 9.49 19.65
N LEU A 10 37.33 8.65 19.11
CA LEU A 10 37.20 8.15 17.73
C LEU A 10 36.47 6.81 17.63
N LEU A 11 36.39 6.04 18.72
CA LEU A 11 35.68 4.75 18.73
C LEU A 11 34.17 4.87 19.02
N LEU A 12 33.72 5.99 19.60
CA LEU A 12 32.30 6.17 19.92
C LEU A 12 31.44 6.56 18.72
N HIS A 13 32.04 6.95 17.59
CA HIS A 13 31.30 7.31 16.38
C HIS A 13 30.94 6.12 15.49
N CYS A 14 31.37 4.89 15.81
CA CYS A 14 31.03 3.70 15.00
C CYS A 14 29.83 2.88 15.50
N LEU A 15 29.23 3.22 16.65
CA LEU A 15 28.03 2.53 17.17
C LEU A 15 26.72 3.25 16.86
N VAL A 16 26.80 4.35 16.10
CA VAL A 16 25.64 5.03 15.54
C VAL A 16 25.61 4.85 14.03
N ALA A 17 25.93 3.65 13.54
CA ALA A 17 25.25 3.16 12.35
C ALA A 17 23.80 2.86 12.78
N LEU A 18 23.04 3.93 13.06
CA LEU A 18 21.60 3.85 12.99
C LEU A 18 21.33 3.21 11.62
N PRO A 19 20.53 2.14 11.52
CA PRO A 19 20.03 1.73 10.22
C PRO A 19 19.52 3.00 9.55
N ALA A 20 19.95 3.24 8.30
CA ALA A 20 19.43 4.36 7.52
C ALA A 20 17.93 4.42 7.82
N PRO A 21 17.39 5.59 8.24
CA PRO A 21 15.95 5.68 8.48
C PRO A 21 15.35 5.10 7.22
N GLU A 22 14.70 3.94 7.34
CA GLU A 22 14.07 3.32 6.19
C GLU A 22 13.24 4.45 5.62
N LEU A 23 13.60 4.87 4.41
CA LEU A 23 12.87 5.88 3.69
C LEU A 23 11.48 5.26 3.63
N LYS A 24 10.63 5.65 4.58
CA LYS A 24 9.22 5.33 4.58
C LYS A 24 8.78 5.86 3.26
N ASP A 25 8.65 4.95 2.31
CA ASP A 25 7.97 5.18 1.06
C ASP A 25 6.64 5.79 1.48
N LEU A 26 6.55 7.10 1.29
CA LEU A 26 5.53 7.92 1.88
C LEU A 26 4.25 7.56 1.14
N ASP A 27 3.47 6.66 1.72
CA ASP A 27 2.14 6.21 1.28
C ASP A 27 2.09 5.45 -0.06
N SER A 28 2.96 4.46 -0.25
CA SER A 28 2.71 3.43 -1.27
C SER A 28 1.41 2.69 -0.94
N TYR A 29 0.34 2.94 -1.70
CA TYR A 29 -0.92 2.21 -1.61
C TYR A 29 -0.70 0.69 -1.65
N SER A 30 -1.42 -0.04 -0.80
CA SER A 30 -1.56 -1.49 -0.90
C SER A 30 -3.03 -1.89 -0.72
N ALA A 31 -3.45 -2.93 -1.45
CA ALA A 31 -4.79 -3.47 -1.34
C ALA A 31 -5.10 -3.96 0.09
N ASP A 32 -4.12 -4.55 0.78
CA ASP A 32 -4.28 -5.03 2.16
C ASP A 32 -4.53 -3.88 3.14
N THR A 33 -3.75 -2.80 3.06
CA THR A 33 -3.96 -1.61 3.91
C THR A 33 -5.32 -0.98 3.63
N ALA A 34 -5.71 -0.86 2.36
CA ALA A 34 -7.01 -0.30 1.99
C ALA A 34 -8.19 -1.14 2.51
N CYS A 35 -8.04 -2.46 2.59
CA CYS A 35 -9.06 -3.33 3.15
C CYS A 35 -9.07 -3.38 4.69
N GLN A 36 -8.01 -2.93 5.38
CA GLN A 36 -8.03 -2.82 6.85
C GLN A 36 -8.93 -1.68 7.34
N GLU A 37 -9.19 -0.68 6.48
CA GLU A 37 -10.05 0.46 6.80
C GLU A 37 -11.55 0.15 6.69
N VAL A 38 -11.93 -1.06 6.24
CA VAL A 38 -13.32 -1.46 6.07
C VAL A 38 -13.67 -2.67 6.94
N ASP A 39 -14.88 -2.66 7.50
CA ASP A 39 -15.40 -3.65 8.45
C ASP A 39 -16.39 -4.65 7.81
N LYS A 40 -16.56 -4.58 6.49
CA LYS A 40 -17.49 -5.41 5.72
C LYS A 40 -16.91 -5.81 4.39
N SER A 41 -17.46 -6.87 3.79
CA SER A 41 -17.11 -7.26 2.44
C SER A 41 -17.58 -6.20 1.43
N VAL A 42 -16.66 -5.65 0.64
CA VAL A 42 -16.92 -4.54 -0.28
C VAL A 42 -15.93 -4.56 -1.44
N MET A 43 -16.35 -4.04 -2.59
CA MET A 43 -15.44 -3.77 -3.71
C MET A 43 -14.97 -2.32 -3.62
N ILE A 44 -13.67 -2.10 -3.74
CA ILE A 44 -13.05 -0.78 -3.75
C ILE A 44 -12.14 -0.65 -4.98
N GLU A 45 -11.78 0.59 -5.28
CA GLU A 45 -10.89 0.92 -6.38
C GLU A 45 -9.50 0.33 -6.15
N ASN A 46 -8.90 -0.20 -7.23
CA ASN A 46 -7.49 -0.58 -7.21
C ASN A 46 -6.65 0.62 -7.68
N GLN A 47 -6.04 1.35 -6.74
CA GLN A 47 -5.24 2.55 -7.07
C GLN A 47 -3.94 2.21 -7.82
N ASN A 48 -3.52 0.94 -7.85
CA ASN A 48 -2.39 0.52 -8.67
C ASN A 48 -2.78 0.23 -10.13
N ASP A 49 -4.05 0.37 -10.50
CA ASP A 49 -4.54 0.10 -11.85
C ASP A 49 -5.15 1.34 -12.50
N SER A 50 -4.34 2.03 -13.29
CA SER A 50 -4.77 3.18 -14.08
C SER A 50 -5.75 2.82 -15.20
N THR A 51 -5.88 1.54 -15.57
CA THR A 51 -6.80 1.12 -16.65
C THR A 51 -8.20 0.84 -16.13
N CYS A 52 -8.38 0.78 -14.80
CA CYS A 52 -9.62 0.41 -14.11
C CYS A 52 -10.19 -0.97 -14.48
N VAL A 53 -9.40 -1.85 -15.08
CA VAL A 53 -9.85 -3.23 -15.43
C VAL A 53 -9.79 -4.19 -14.25
N THR A 54 -9.27 -3.73 -13.12
CA THR A 54 -9.20 -4.44 -11.86
C THR A 54 -9.80 -3.64 -10.71
N TYR A 55 -10.16 -4.35 -9.66
CA TYR A 55 -10.70 -3.81 -8.42
C TYR A 55 -10.20 -4.64 -7.25
N VAL A 56 -10.27 -4.09 -6.04
CA VAL A 56 -9.97 -4.84 -4.83
C VAL A 56 -11.28 -5.30 -4.20
N TYR A 57 -11.41 -6.60 -4.01
CA TYR A 57 -12.46 -7.20 -3.20
C TYR A 57 -11.96 -7.38 -1.77
N CYS A 58 -12.41 -6.51 -0.88
CA CYS A 58 -12.25 -6.70 0.55
C CYS A 58 -13.29 -7.69 1.02
N TYR A 59 -12.88 -8.74 1.73
CA TYR A 59 -13.80 -9.73 2.28
C TYR A 59 -13.45 -10.05 3.73
N VAL A 60 -14.48 -10.23 4.54
CA VAL A 60 -14.32 -10.55 5.96
C VAL A 60 -14.18 -12.06 6.13
N VAL A 61 -13.15 -12.48 6.85
CA VAL A 61 -12.91 -13.86 7.27
C VAL A 61 -12.37 -13.86 8.69
N ASN A 62 -13.03 -14.60 9.58
CA ASN A 62 -12.67 -14.70 11.01
C ASN A 62 -12.45 -13.32 11.65
N ASP A 63 -13.43 -12.42 11.51
CA ASP A 63 -13.42 -11.05 12.05
C ASP A 63 -12.26 -10.15 11.57
N SER A 64 -11.56 -10.56 10.50
CA SER A 64 -10.51 -9.78 9.86
C SER A 64 -10.85 -9.55 8.39
N THR A 65 -10.57 -8.36 7.88
CA THR A 65 -10.71 -8.08 6.45
C THR A 65 -9.45 -8.48 5.69
N ARG A 66 -9.64 -9.09 4.52
CA ARG A 66 -8.57 -9.51 3.60
C ARG A 66 -8.82 -8.88 2.23
N ALA A 67 -7.74 -8.60 1.50
CA ALA A 67 -7.81 -8.09 0.14
C ALA A 67 -7.70 -9.21 -0.90
N LEU A 68 -8.43 -9.07 -2.00
CA LEU A 68 -8.25 -9.86 -3.22
C LEU A 68 -8.34 -8.94 -4.42
N VAL A 69 -7.25 -8.79 -5.19
CA VAL A 69 -7.31 -8.08 -6.48
C VAL A 69 -8.03 -8.98 -7.49
N LYS A 70 -9.04 -8.43 -8.16
CA LYS A 70 -9.86 -9.13 -9.16
C LYS A 70 -9.95 -8.30 -10.43
N SER A 71 -10.04 -8.98 -11.57
CA SER A 71 -10.30 -8.34 -12.86
C SER A 71 -11.81 -8.26 -13.15
N CYS A 72 -12.21 -7.17 -13.79
CA CYS A 72 -13.47 -7.07 -14.51
C CYS A 72 -13.45 -7.98 -15.75
N LYS A 73 -14.63 -8.24 -16.34
CA LYS A 73 -14.69 -8.98 -17.60
C LYS A 73 -14.06 -8.15 -18.72
N SER A 74 -13.66 -8.80 -19.81
CA SER A 74 -13.12 -8.11 -20.99
C SER A 74 -14.09 -7.04 -21.50
N GLY A 75 -13.58 -5.84 -21.76
CA GLY A 75 -14.37 -4.68 -22.16
C GLY A 75 -15.18 -4.03 -21.03
N GLN A 76 -14.89 -4.38 -19.77
CA GLN A 76 -15.48 -3.75 -18.60
C GLN A 76 -14.44 -3.07 -17.71
N TYR A 77 -14.89 -2.04 -17.02
CA TYR A 77 -14.13 -1.17 -16.15
C TYR A 77 -14.84 -1.04 -14.82
N PHE A 78 -14.08 -0.98 -13.72
CA PHE A 78 -14.63 -0.86 -12.39
C PHE A 78 -15.10 0.57 -12.12
N ASP A 79 -16.40 0.73 -11.87
CA ASP A 79 -16.97 2.00 -11.40
C ASP A 79 -16.88 2.05 -9.86
N SER A 80 -16.00 2.89 -9.34
CA SER A 80 -15.77 3.03 -7.90
C SER A 80 -16.89 3.76 -7.15
N LYS A 81 -17.85 4.38 -7.84
CA LYS A 81 -19.05 5.00 -7.24
C LYS A 81 -20.16 3.96 -7.09
N LEU A 82 -20.38 3.16 -8.14
CA LEU A 82 -21.40 2.11 -8.16
C LEU A 82 -20.91 0.76 -7.61
N LYS A 83 -19.61 0.62 -7.38
CA LYS A 83 -18.94 -0.61 -6.91
C LYS A 83 -19.20 -1.82 -7.82
N VAL A 84 -19.17 -1.61 -9.13
CA VAL A 84 -19.50 -2.64 -10.12
C VAL A 84 -18.64 -2.51 -11.38
N CYS A 85 -18.35 -3.63 -12.04
CA CYS A 85 -17.77 -3.62 -13.39
C CYS A 85 -18.85 -3.27 -14.42
N SER A 86 -18.63 -2.23 -15.21
CA SER A 86 -19.53 -1.76 -16.26
C SER A 86 -18.82 -1.62 -17.60
N THR A 87 -19.56 -1.53 -18.70
CA THR A 87 -18.97 -1.28 -20.04
C THR A 87 -18.63 0.19 -20.27
N THR A 88 -18.96 1.08 -19.33
CA THR A 88 -18.64 2.50 -19.41
C THR A 88 -17.30 2.72 -18.71
N THR A 89 -16.36 3.31 -19.42
CA THR A 89 -15.06 3.71 -18.87
C THR A 89 -15.24 4.90 -17.93
N PRO A 90 -14.85 4.81 -16.64
CA PRO A 90 -14.83 5.96 -15.74
C PRO A 90 -13.82 7.02 -16.17
N ASP A 91 -14.03 8.26 -15.72
CA ASP A 91 -13.05 9.34 -15.91
C ASP A 91 -11.73 8.98 -15.20
N GLY A 92 -10.59 9.22 -15.86
CA GLY A 92 -9.26 8.96 -15.30
C GLY A 92 -8.70 7.56 -15.54
N CYS A 93 -9.41 6.71 -16.29
CA CYS A 93 -8.89 5.42 -16.72
C CYS A 93 -8.18 5.52 -18.08
N GLU A 94 -6.95 5.01 -18.20
CA GLU A 94 -6.08 5.09 -19.39
C GLU A 94 -5.73 3.72 -19.99
#